data_AF-A6IY92-F1
#
_entry.id   AF-A6IY92-F1
#
_cell.length_a   1.000
_cell.length_b   1.000
_cell.length_c   1.000
_cell.angle_alpha   90.00
_cell.angle_beta   90.00
_cell.angle_gamma   90.00
#
_symmetry.space_group_name_H-M   'P 1'
#
loop_
_entity.id
_entity.type
_entity.pdbx_description
1 polymer ?
#
loop_
_entity_poly.entity_id
_entity_poly.type
_entity_poly.pdbx_seq_one_letter_code
_entity_poly.pdbx_strand_id
1 'polypeptide(L)'
;MHLLRLSGQRGLTLQPNSPSSLPSSPFPLAKGNNFINLSFLRLFRAARLIKLLRQGYTIRILLWTFVQSFKVFGNIGIDGEDEDSDEDEFQITEHNNFRTFFQALMLLFRSATGEAWHNIMLSCLSGKPCDKNSGIQKPECGNEFAYFYFVSFIFLCSFLVSLHTRRAMSSPPARTQASESL
;
A
#
# COMPACT_ATOMS: atom_id res chain seq x y z
N MET A 1 -55.18 -0.20 84.70
CA MET A 1 -54.81 0.69 85.82
C MET A 1 -53.88 1.78 85.30
N HIS A 2 -54.26 3.05 85.51
CA HIS A 2 -53.44 4.27 85.61
C HIS A 2 -52.40 4.61 84.52
N LEU A 3 -52.57 5.67 83.70
CA LEU A 3 -52.46 7.13 83.95
C LEU A 3 -51.03 7.71 83.88
N LEU A 4 -50.94 8.85 83.17
CA LEU A 4 -49.97 9.99 83.20
C LEU A 4 -48.85 9.97 82.14
N ARG A 5 -48.70 10.94 81.21
CA ARG A 5 -48.72 12.43 81.19
C ARG A 5 -47.28 13.01 81.32
N LEU A 6 -47.06 14.11 80.59
CA LEU A 6 -45.96 15.11 80.59
C LEU A 6 -45.04 14.97 79.35
N SER A 7 -45.14 15.79 78.29
CA SER A 7 -44.98 17.26 78.17
C SER A 7 -43.59 17.75 78.60
N GLY A 8 -42.78 18.19 77.64
CA GLY A 8 -41.50 18.87 77.86
C GLY A 8 -41.07 19.66 76.62
N GLN A 9 -41.02 20.98 76.76
CA GLN A 9 -40.95 21.98 75.69
C GLN A 9 -39.52 22.25 75.16
N ARG A 10 -39.47 22.54 73.84
CA ARG A 10 -38.75 23.62 73.11
C ARG A 10 -37.43 24.18 73.66
N GLY A 11 -36.43 24.23 72.77
CA GLY A 11 -35.30 25.18 72.79
C GLY A 11 -34.34 24.89 71.61
N LEU A 12 -34.55 25.52 70.46
CA LEU A 12 -33.76 26.65 69.90
C LEU A 12 -32.46 26.26 69.16
N THR A 13 -32.61 26.20 67.83
CA THR A 13 -31.75 26.77 66.76
C THR A 13 -30.24 26.52 66.69
N LEU A 14 -29.83 26.28 65.43
CA LEU A 14 -28.52 26.49 64.79
C LEU A 14 -27.45 25.39 64.94
N GLN A 15 -27.36 24.53 63.93
CA GLN A 15 -26.17 24.49 63.05
C GLN A 15 -26.60 24.19 61.60
N PRO A 16 -26.13 24.97 60.61
CA PRO A 16 -26.32 24.68 59.19
C PRO A 16 -25.20 23.77 58.68
N ASN A 17 -25.52 22.91 57.72
CA ASN A 17 -24.77 22.69 56.47
C ASN A 17 -25.02 21.27 55.92
N SER A 18 -25.82 21.26 54.85
CA SER A 18 -25.68 20.45 53.63
C SER A 18 -25.80 18.92 53.72
N PRO A 19 -26.91 18.34 53.25
CA PRO A 19 -26.89 16.97 52.76
C PRO A 19 -26.69 16.95 51.24
N SER A 20 -26.01 15.88 50.83
CA SER A 20 -26.26 15.06 49.63
C SER A 20 -25.61 15.41 48.27
N SER A 21 -24.74 14.47 47.87
CA SER A 21 -24.68 13.77 46.57
C SER A 21 -23.89 14.37 45.40
N LEU A 22 -22.67 13.85 45.21
CA LEU A 22 -22.13 13.39 43.92
C LEU A 22 -22.26 11.83 43.90
N PRO A 23 -22.23 11.12 42.75
CA PRO A 23 -21.86 11.58 41.42
C PRO A 23 -22.94 11.34 40.35
N SER A 24 -23.11 12.28 39.43
CA SER A 24 -23.89 12.09 38.20
C SER A 24 -22.96 12.01 36.98
N SER A 25 -22.68 10.79 36.53
CA SER A 25 -22.61 10.50 35.10
C SER A 25 -22.97 9.03 34.89
N PRO A 26 -23.85 8.74 33.92
CA PRO A 26 -23.29 8.27 32.66
C PRO A 26 -24.12 8.81 31.48
N PHE A 27 -23.59 9.79 30.75
CA PHE A 27 -24.07 10.05 29.40
C PHE A 27 -23.60 8.87 28.52
N PRO A 28 -24.49 8.10 27.90
CA PRO A 28 -24.09 7.20 26.83
C PRO A 28 -23.92 8.08 25.59
N LEU A 29 -22.72 8.66 25.43
CA LEU A 29 -22.36 9.26 24.15
C LEU A 29 -22.29 8.11 23.13
N ALA A 30 -23.31 8.09 22.28
CA ALA A 30 -23.44 7.21 21.14
C ALA A 30 -22.09 7.02 20.47
N LYS A 31 -21.69 5.75 20.41
CA LYS A 31 -20.57 5.17 19.67
C LYS A 31 -20.73 5.51 18.19
N GLY A 32 -20.33 6.72 17.83
CA GLY A 32 -20.41 7.25 16.47
C GLY A 32 -19.28 6.70 15.63
N ASN A 33 -19.62 6.27 14.42
CA ASN A 33 -18.80 5.65 13.37
C ASN A 33 -17.66 6.57 12.81
N ASN A 34 -17.06 7.41 13.64
CA ASN A 34 -16.09 8.43 13.27
C ASN A 34 -14.63 7.95 13.30
N PHE A 35 -14.36 6.76 13.86
CA PHE A 35 -13.03 6.15 13.81
C PHE A 35 -12.68 5.63 12.42
N ILE A 36 -13.70 5.30 11.61
CA ILE A 36 -13.55 4.89 10.21
C ILE A 36 -13.07 6.08 9.35
N ASN A 37 -13.33 7.33 9.72
CA ASN A 37 -13.15 8.50 8.84
C ASN A 37 -11.72 9.12 8.85
N LEU A 38 -10.91 8.91 9.89
CA LEU A 38 -9.55 9.47 9.97
C LEU A 38 -8.54 8.74 9.06
N SER A 39 -8.73 7.44 8.83
CA SER A 39 -7.94 6.66 7.88
C SER A 39 -8.25 7.05 6.43
N PHE A 40 -9.51 7.35 6.08
CA PHE A 40 -9.88 7.84 4.75
C PHE A 40 -9.30 9.23 4.45
N LEU A 41 -9.20 10.13 5.43
CA LEU A 41 -8.55 11.45 5.24
C LEU A 41 -7.05 11.35 4.93
N ARG A 42 -6.38 10.29 5.41
CA ARG A 42 -5.00 9.96 4.99
C ARG A 42 -4.95 9.43 3.55
N LEU A 43 -5.97 8.69 3.10
CA LEU A 43 -6.12 8.31 1.68
C LEU A 43 -6.30 9.53 0.77
N PHE A 44 -6.98 10.60 1.17
CA PHE A 44 -7.09 11.82 0.34
C PHE A 44 -5.73 12.52 0.13
N ARG A 45 -4.85 12.48 1.14
CA ARG A 45 -3.45 12.94 0.98
C ARG A 45 -2.67 12.02 0.03
N ALA A 46 -2.88 10.70 0.09
CA ALA A 46 -2.34 9.76 -0.89
C ALA A 46 -2.96 9.96 -2.29
N ALA A 47 -4.22 10.36 -2.40
CA ALA A 47 -4.87 10.68 -3.67
C ALA A 47 -4.27 11.93 -4.34
N ARG A 48 -3.69 12.84 -3.56
CA ARG A 48 -2.88 13.94 -4.09
C ARG A 48 -1.54 13.44 -4.69
N LEU A 49 -0.97 12.34 -4.18
CA LEU A 49 0.14 11.62 -4.81
C LEU A 49 -0.29 10.95 -6.13
N ILE A 50 -1.53 10.41 -6.19
CA ILE A 50 -2.13 9.90 -7.45
C ILE A 50 -2.29 11.02 -8.49
N LYS A 51 -2.54 12.27 -8.06
CA LYS A 51 -2.58 13.43 -8.97
C LYS A 51 -1.23 13.74 -9.61
N LEU A 52 -0.11 13.43 -8.93
CA LEU A 52 1.24 13.48 -9.51
C LEU A 52 1.47 12.36 -10.54
N LEU A 53 0.89 11.17 -10.33
CA LEU A 53 0.93 10.06 -11.30
C LEU A 53 0.22 10.42 -12.63
N ARG A 54 -0.77 11.31 -12.58
CA ARG A 54 -1.57 11.72 -13.74
C ARG A 54 -0.94 12.83 -14.58
N GLN A 55 0.12 13.49 -14.09
CA GLN A 55 0.73 14.66 -14.74
C GLN A 55 1.89 14.30 -15.68
N GLY A 56 2.49 13.10 -15.58
CA GLY A 56 3.58 12.66 -16.44
C GLY A 56 3.12 11.69 -17.53
N TYR A 57 3.39 12.00 -18.79
CA TYR A 57 3.19 11.08 -19.92
C TYR A 57 3.88 9.72 -19.68
N THR A 58 5.08 9.74 -19.09
CA THR A 58 5.86 8.54 -18.70
C THR A 58 5.11 7.64 -17.71
N ILE A 59 4.47 8.20 -16.68
CA ILE A 59 3.76 7.42 -15.67
C ILE A 59 2.51 6.78 -16.27
N ARG A 60 1.84 7.47 -17.20
CA ARG A 60 0.70 6.91 -17.94
C ARG A 60 1.12 5.76 -18.83
N ILE A 61 2.27 5.87 -19.51
CA ILE A 61 2.85 4.76 -20.29
C ILE A 61 3.18 3.58 -19.37
N LEU A 62 3.87 3.82 -18.26
CA LEU A 62 4.25 2.74 -17.32
C LEU A 62 3.05 2.01 -16.73
N LEU A 63 2.00 2.74 -16.31
CA LEU A 63 0.77 2.11 -15.84
C LEU A 63 0.08 1.31 -16.96
N TRP A 64 0.04 1.85 -18.18
CA TRP A 64 -0.58 1.16 -19.30
C TRP A 64 0.19 -0.13 -19.64
N THR A 65 1.52 -0.09 -19.73
CA THR A 65 2.34 -1.27 -19.96
C THR A 65 2.21 -2.27 -18.81
N PHE A 66 2.15 -1.80 -17.56
CA PHE A 66 1.91 -2.67 -16.41
C PHE A 66 0.58 -3.43 -16.49
N VAL A 67 -0.50 -2.77 -16.94
CA VAL A 67 -1.78 -3.47 -17.14
C VAL A 67 -1.68 -4.50 -18.28
N GLN A 68 -0.90 -4.20 -19.33
CA GLN A 68 -0.69 -5.14 -20.44
C GLN A 68 0.07 -6.40 -20.02
N SER A 69 1.02 -6.33 -19.08
CA SER A 69 1.79 -7.52 -18.68
C SER A 69 0.92 -8.64 -18.09
N PHE A 70 -0.19 -8.33 -17.41
CA PHE A 70 -1.12 -9.36 -16.95
C PHE A 70 -1.76 -10.13 -18.11
N LYS A 71 -2.07 -9.43 -19.20
CA LYS A 71 -2.73 -10.03 -20.36
C LYS A 71 -1.79 -10.92 -21.17
N VAL A 72 -0.50 -10.56 -21.22
CA VAL A 72 0.49 -11.24 -22.06
C VAL A 72 1.24 -12.32 -21.27
N PHE A 73 1.63 -12.04 -20.03
CA PHE A 73 2.49 -12.89 -19.22
C PHE A 73 1.78 -13.55 -18.03
N GLY A 74 0.57 -13.10 -17.68
CA GLY A 74 -0.17 -13.64 -16.53
C GLY A 74 -0.63 -15.09 -16.70
N ASN A 75 -0.64 -15.59 -17.94
CA ASN A 75 -1.01 -16.97 -18.28
C ASN A 75 0.20 -17.91 -18.37
N ILE A 76 1.42 -17.42 -18.18
CA ILE A 76 2.63 -18.26 -18.22
C ILE A 76 2.61 -19.19 -17.00
N GLY A 77 2.95 -20.45 -17.25
CA GLY A 77 3.10 -21.48 -16.23
C GLY A 77 4.11 -21.05 -15.17
N ILE A 78 3.84 -21.45 -13.94
CA ILE A 78 4.82 -21.35 -12.86
C ILE A 78 5.49 -22.72 -12.81
N ASP A 79 6.81 -22.76 -12.67
CA ASP A 79 7.50 -24.04 -12.49
C ASP A 79 6.94 -24.77 -11.29
N GLY A 80 6.50 -26.00 -11.54
CA GLY A 80 6.02 -26.90 -10.51
C GLY A 80 5.40 -28.13 -11.13
N GLU A 81 6.22 -28.96 -11.81
CA GLU A 81 6.03 -30.43 -12.01
C GLU A 81 6.40 -30.98 -13.41
N ASP A 82 6.95 -30.19 -14.35
CA ASP A 82 7.38 -30.76 -15.64
C ASP A 82 8.89 -31.09 -15.61
N GLU A 83 9.18 -32.39 -15.49
CA GLU A 83 10.49 -33.03 -15.24
C GLU A 83 11.53 -32.86 -16.38
N ASP A 84 11.21 -32.13 -17.45
CA ASP A 84 11.96 -32.07 -18.72
C ASP A 84 12.30 -30.64 -19.21
N SER A 85 11.99 -29.59 -18.44
CA SER A 85 12.41 -28.22 -18.78
C SER A 85 13.71 -27.87 -18.05
N ASP A 86 14.74 -27.44 -18.79
CA ASP A 86 16.01 -26.96 -18.27
C ASP A 86 15.78 -25.96 -17.11
N GLU A 87 15.92 -26.43 -15.87
CA GLU A 87 15.60 -25.73 -14.62
C GLU A 87 16.39 -24.41 -14.46
N ASP A 88 17.48 -24.26 -15.21
CA ASP A 88 18.40 -23.13 -15.11
C ASP A 88 17.91 -21.86 -15.83
N GLU A 89 16.86 -21.93 -16.68
CA GLU A 89 16.44 -20.79 -17.52
C GLU A 89 15.06 -20.19 -17.17
N PHE A 90 14.27 -20.85 -16.32
CA PHE A 90 12.99 -20.31 -15.88
C PHE A 90 13.12 -19.49 -14.58
N GLN A 91 12.61 -18.26 -14.60
CA GLN A 91 12.56 -17.36 -13.44
C GLN A 91 11.12 -17.06 -12.99
N ILE A 92 10.13 -17.71 -13.61
CA ILE A 92 8.71 -17.53 -13.27
C ILE A 92 8.33 -18.56 -12.21
N THR A 93 8.37 -18.13 -10.95
CA THR A 93 8.12 -18.98 -9.77
C THR A 93 6.85 -18.54 -9.04
N GLU A 94 6.43 -19.30 -8.02
CA GLU A 94 5.28 -18.94 -7.17
C GLU A 94 5.40 -17.54 -6.55
N HIS A 95 6.64 -17.11 -6.29
CA HIS A 95 6.94 -15.83 -5.69
C HIS A 95 7.25 -14.73 -6.73
N ASN A 96 7.61 -15.11 -7.96
CA ASN A 96 8.02 -14.22 -9.02
C ASN A 96 7.21 -14.48 -10.30
N ASN A 97 5.97 -13.98 -10.36
CA ASN A 97 5.08 -14.18 -11.50
C ASN A 97 4.17 -12.98 -11.77
N PHE A 98 3.39 -13.07 -12.85
CA PHE A 98 2.46 -12.04 -13.31
C PHE A 98 0.98 -12.35 -13.02
N ARG A 99 0.66 -13.31 -12.14
CA ARG A 99 -0.73 -13.72 -11.89
C ARG A 99 -1.50 -12.68 -11.10
N THR A 100 -0.88 -12.14 -10.05
CA THR A 100 -1.51 -11.15 -9.17
C THR A 100 -0.86 -9.79 -9.29
N PHE A 101 -1.65 -8.75 -8.98
CA PHE A 101 -1.20 -7.36 -9.06
C PHE A 101 0.10 -7.11 -8.29
N PHE A 102 0.17 -7.60 -7.04
CA PHE A 102 1.30 -7.35 -6.16
C PHE A 102 2.55 -8.15 -6.56
N GLN A 103 2.40 -9.39 -7.03
CA GLN A 103 3.53 -10.18 -7.53
C GLN A 103 4.15 -9.54 -8.78
N ALA A 104 3.31 -9.16 -9.75
CA ALA A 104 3.78 -8.47 -10.95
C ALA A 104 4.45 -7.14 -10.61
N LEU A 105 3.89 -6.37 -9.66
CA LEU A 105 4.48 -5.11 -9.20
C LEU A 105 5.86 -5.32 -8.57
N MET A 106 6.01 -6.32 -7.70
CA MET A 106 7.28 -6.64 -7.06
C MET A 106 8.32 -7.16 -8.06
N LEU A 107 7.92 -8.05 -8.97
CA LEU A 107 8.77 -8.57 -10.05
C LEU A 107 9.30 -7.44 -10.94
N LEU A 108 8.42 -6.52 -11.35
CA LEU A 108 8.80 -5.38 -12.18
C LEU A 108 9.64 -4.36 -11.41
N PHE A 109 9.38 -4.15 -10.11
CA PHE A 109 10.22 -3.31 -9.27
C PHE A 109 11.64 -3.88 -9.15
N ARG A 110 11.77 -5.18 -8.92
CA ARG A 110 13.05 -5.90 -8.96
C ARG A 110 13.72 -5.78 -10.33
N SER A 111 12.94 -5.89 -11.42
CA SER A 111 13.49 -5.72 -12.76
C SER A 111 14.06 -4.30 -12.94
N ALA A 112 13.36 -3.28 -12.43
CA ALA A 112 13.77 -1.87 -12.52
C ALA A 112 15.06 -1.55 -11.75
N THR A 113 15.47 -2.36 -10.76
CA THR A 113 16.77 -2.23 -10.10
C THR A 113 17.92 -2.86 -10.90
N GLY A 114 17.61 -3.56 -11.99
CA GLY A 114 18.59 -4.24 -12.83
C GLY A 114 18.92 -5.66 -12.37
N GLU A 115 18.20 -6.21 -11.40
CA GLU A 115 18.45 -7.56 -10.88
C GLU A 115 17.73 -8.63 -11.70
N ALA A 116 18.51 -9.52 -12.34
CA ALA A 116 18.03 -10.72 -13.04
C ALA A 116 16.91 -10.50 -14.08
N TRP A 117 16.66 -9.25 -14.49
CA TRP A 117 15.57 -8.87 -15.40
C TRP A 117 15.70 -9.51 -16.78
N HIS A 118 16.93 -9.78 -17.23
CA HIS A 118 17.19 -10.49 -18.47
C HIS A 118 16.60 -11.90 -18.44
N ASN A 119 16.84 -12.65 -17.37
CA ASN A 119 16.36 -14.02 -17.25
C ASN A 119 14.83 -14.05 -17.15
N ILE A 120 14.25 -13.10 -16.39
CA ILE A 120 12.78 -12.92 -16.32
C ILE A 120 12.19 -12.62 -17.70
N MET A 121 12.86 -11.78 -18.49
CA MET A 121 12.45 -11.47 -19.86
C MET A 121 12.49 -12.71 -20.76
N LEU A 122 13.55 -13.53 -20.67
CA LEU A 122 13.67 -14.78 -21.44
C LEU A 122 12.56 -15.78 -21.06
N SER A 123 12.21 -15.88 -19.78
CA SER A 123 11.10 -16.73 -19.33
C SER A 123 9.72 -16.22 -19.77
N CYS A 124 9.63 -15.01 -20.34
CA CYS A 124 8.40 -14.42 -20.87
C CYS A 124 8.25 -14.53 -22.40
N LEU A 125 9.23 -15.13 -23.09
CA LEU A 125 9.23 -15.31 -24.55
C LEU A 125 8.19 -16.33 -25.00
N SER A 126 7.99 -16.43 -26.33
CA SER A 126 7.02 -17.38 -26.88
C SER A 126 7.47 -18.83 -26.68
N GLY A 127 6.52 -19.77 -26.76
CA GLY A 127 6.79 -21.21 -26.61
C GLY A 127 6.94 -21.69 -25.17
N LYS A 128 6.54 -20.87 -24.19
CA LYS A 128 6.59 -21.23 -22.76
C LYS A 128 5.31 -21.97 -22.35
N PRO A 129 5.37 -22.92 -21.41
CA PRO A 129 4.18 -23.62 -20.93
C PRO A 129 3.14 -22.64 -20.37
N CYS A 130 1.87 -22.91 -20.64
CA CYS A 130 0.76 -22.14 -20.09
C CYS A 130 0.36 -22.66 -18.70
N ASP A 131 -0.14 -21.77 -17.86
CA ASP A 131 -0.75 -22.13 -16.58
C ASP A 131 -1.96 -23.07 -16.79
N LYS A 132 -2.00 -24.18 -16.05
CA LYS A 132 -3.08 -25.18 -16.05
C LYS A 132 -4.44 -24.51 -15.77
N ASN A 133 -4.47 -23.41 -15.02
CA ASN A 133 -5.69 -22.68 -14.67
C ASN A 133 -6.15 -21.67 -15.73
N SER A 134 -5.39 -21.46 -16.81
CA SER A 134 -5.70 -20.45 -17.83
C SER A 134 -6.84 -20.85 -18.79
N GLY A 135 -7.17 -22.14 -18.87
CA GLY A 135 -8.13 -22.68 -19.84
C GLY A 135 -7.63 -22.63 -21.30
N ILE A 136 -6.36 -22.31 -21.51
CA ILE A 136 -5.73 -22.25 -22.84
C ILE A 136 -5.28 -23.67 -23.22
N GLN A 137 -5.85 -24.20 -24.30
CA GLN A 137 -5.52 -25.55 -24.80
C GLN A 137 -4.27 -25.58 -25.68
N LYS A 138 -3.75 -24.41 -26.07
CA LYS A 138 -2.49 -24.31 -26.82
C LYS A 138 -1.33 -24.34 -25.82
N PRO A 139 -0.30 -25.18 -26.03
CA PRO A 139 0.83 -25.31 -25.10
C PRO A 139 1.82 -24.14 -25.19
N GLU A 140 1.49 -23.05 -25.89
CA GLU A 140 2.39 -21.94 -26.15
C GLU A 140 1.84 -20.64 -25.55
N CYS A 141 2.46 -20.23 -24.45
CA CYS A 141 2.28 -18.95 -23.79
C CYS A 141 3.54 -18.09 -23.92
N GLY A 142 3.41 -16.82 -23.53
CA GLY A 142 4.45 -15.81 -23.69
C GLY A 142 4.47 -15.19 -25.10
N ASN A 143 5.37 -14.23 -25.31
CA ASN A 143 5.39 -13.44 -26.55
C ASN A 143 6.78 -12.83 -26.78
N GLU A 144 7.28 -12.86 -28.02
CA GLU A 144 8.52 -12.18 -28.44
C GLU A 144 8.51 -10.67 -28.18
N PHE A 145 7.33 -10.07 -28.05
CA PHE A 145 7.18 -8.68 -27.60
C PHE A 145 7.79 -8.43 -26.21
N ALA A 146 8.10 -9.47 -25.42
CA ALA A 146 8.76 -9.35 -24.11
C ALA A 146 10.07 -8.55 -24.17
N TYR A 147 10.88 -8.70 -25.23
CA TYR A 147 12.09 -7.89 -25.42
C TYR A 147 11.79 -6.40 -25.40
N PHE A 148 10.85 -5.97 -26.25
CA PHE A 148 10.45 -4.57 -26.33
C PHE A 148 9.82 -4.08 -25.03
N TYR A 149 9.01 -4.93 -24.39
CA TYR A 149 8.36 -4.62 -23.12
C TYR A 149 9.40 -4.31 -22.02
N PHE A 150 10.30 -5.26 -21.73
CA PHE A 150 11.24 -5.13 -20.61
C PHE A 150 12.27 -4.03 -20.88
N VAL A 151 12.85 -3.97 -22.08
CA VAL A 151 13.84 -2.92 -22.42
C VAL A 151 13.22 -1.51 -22.31
N SER A 152 12.00 -1.32 -22.83
CA SER A 152 11.30 -0.04 -22.73
C SER A 152 10.95 0.30 -21.28
N PHE A 153 10.49 -0.69 -20.50
CA PHE A 153 10.15 -0.51 -19.10
C PHE A 153 11.37 -0.09 -18.25
N ILE A 154 12.51 -0.77 -18.41
CA ILE A 154 13.76 -0.42 -17.72
C ILE A 154 14.18 1.01 -18.09
N PHE A 155 14.19 1.35 -19.37
CA PHE A 155 14.56 2.69 -19.83
C PHE A 155 13.67 3.78 -19.21
N LEU A 156 12.35 3.58 -19.23
CA LEU A 156 11.38 4.53 -18.67
C LEU A 156 11.52 4.66 -17.14
N CYS A 157 11.75 3.56 -16.44
CA CYS A 157 11.99 3.55 -15.00
C CYS A 157 13.30 4.26 -14.63
N SER A 158 14.40 3.99 -15.35
CA SER A 158 15.68 4.68 -15.15
C SER A 158 15.57 6.18 -15.42
N PHE A 159 14.78 6.60 -16.41
CA PHE A 159 14.51 8.02 -16.67
C PHE A 159 13.79 8.69 -15.49
N LEU A 160 12.78 8.04 -14.90
CA LEU A 160 12.08 8.56 -13.73
C LEU A 160 12.96 8.65 -12.48
N VAL A 161 13.76 7.61 -12.22
CA VAL A 161 14.72 7.60 -11.10
C VAL A 161 15.77 8.68 -11.30
N SER A 162 16.35 8.77 -12.50
CA SER A 162 17.37 9.78 -12.82
C SER A 162 16.82 11.22 -12.78
N LEU A 163 15.55 11.44 -13.12
CA LEU A 163 14.88 12.73 -12.94
C LEU A 163 14.72 13.07 -11.46
N HIS A 164 14.47 12.08 -10.61
CA HIS A 164 14.40 12.26 -9.16
C HIS A 164 15.77 12.55 -8.55
N THR A 165 16.81 11.80 -8.93
CA THR A 165 18.18 12.01 -8.44
C THR A 165 18.76 13.35 -8.90
N ARG A 166 18.49 13.79 -10.15
CA ARG A 166 18.90 15.12 -10.63
C ARG A 166 18.19 16.25 -9.90
N ARG A 167 16.91 16.10 -9.52
CA ARG A 167 16.21 17.06 -8.65
C ARG A 167 16.79 17.07 -7.23
N ALA A 168 17.13 15.91 -6.67
CA ALA A 168 17.72 15.81 -5.34
C ALA A 168 19.10 16.48 -5.26
N MET A 169 19.96 16.32 -6.28
CA MET A 169 21.27 16.96 -6.34
C MET A 169 21.20 18.47 -6.62
N SER A 170 20.10 18.97 -7.20
CA SER A 170 19.88 20.41 -7.40
C SER A 170 19.39 21.15 -6.14
N SER A 171 19.09 20.44 -5.05
CA SER A 171 18.79 21.07 -3.76
C SER A 171 20.12 21.41 -3.06
N PRO A 172 20.47 22.69 -2.88
CA PRO A 172 21.66 23.04 -2.10
C PRO A 172 21.50 22.54 -0.66
N PRO A 173 22.59 22.05 -0.01
CA PRO A 173 22.53 21.76 1.42
C PRO A 173 22.15 23.04 2.16
N ALA A 174 21.24 22.93 3.14
CA ALA A 174 20.85 24.04 3.98
C ALA A 174 22.11 24.67 4.60
N ARG A 175 22.49 25.85 4.12
CA ARG A 175 23.62 26.60 4.65
C ARG A 175 23.23 27.00 6.07
N THR A 176 23.88 26.39 7.06
CA THR A 176 23.89 26.84 8.45
C THR A 176 24.20 28.33 8.47
N GLN A 177 23.20 29.18 8.73
CA GLN A 177 23.42 30.55 9.16
C GLN A 177 23.94 30.48 10.60
N ALA A 178 25.25 30.37 10.74
CA ALA A 178 25.94 30.70 11.98
C ALA A 178 27.10 31.63 11.62
N SER A 179 27.25 32.67 12.43
CA SER A 179 28.31 33.68 12.46
C SER A 179 28.43 34.62 11.24
N GLU A 180 27.77 35.77 11.32
CA GLU A 180 28.38 37.09 11.07
C GLU A 180 27.40 38.19 11.50
N SER A 181 27.45 38.52 12.80
CA SER A 181 27.01 39.80 13.33
C SER A 181 28.03 40.17 14.41
N LEU A 182 29.14 40.74 13.94
CA LEU A 182 30.01 41.60 14.73
C LEU A 182 29.40 43.01 14.71
#